data_AF-A0A3D4ESI1-F1
#
_entry.id   AF-A0A3D4ESI1-F1
#
_cell.length_a   1.000
_cell.length_b   1.000
_cell.length_c   1.000
_cell.angle_alpha   90.00
_cell.angle_beta   90.00
_cell.angle_gamma   90.00
#
_symmetry.space_group_name_H-M   'P 1'
#
loop_
_entity.id
_entity.type
_entity.pdbx_description
1 polymer ?
#
loop_
_entity_poly.entity_id
_entity_poly.type
_entity_poly.pdbx_seq_one_letter_code
_entity_poly.pdbx_strand_id
1 'polypeptide(L)'
;MTPENALNAKSKRIHAIDILRGLVILLMLVDHTRERFFLHEQVTDPMQIDATSTSLFFTRLTAHFCAPIFVFLTGLSAWLYAHPRQKPQRSASGFLFKRGLFLILLEVTLINFSWFGSYQALYLQVMWAIGLSMIALALLVKMPRYLIGVLGLLIVFGHNALTPISFTPE
;
A
#
# COMPACT_ATOMS: atom_id res chain seq x y z
N MET A 1 -15.51 -0.66 42.25
CA MET A 1 -15.27 -0.77 40.79
C MET A 1 -15.77 -2.14 40.37
N THR A 2 -16.97 -2.22 39.80
CA THR A 2 -17.66 -3.51 39.56
C THR A 2 -17.04 -4.28 38.38
N PRO A 3 -17.00 -5.62 38.43
CA PRO A 3 -16.42 -6.46 37.39
C PRO A 3 -17.13 -6.37 36.01
N GLU A 4 -18.34 -5.83 35.95
CA GLU A 4 -19.08 -5.61 34.70
C GLU A 4 -18.43 -4.58 33.77
N ASN A 5 -17.72 -3.58 34.32
CA ASN A 5 -17.06 -2.56 33.50
C ASN A 5 -15.79 -3.06 32.81
N ALA A 6 -15.25 -4.21 33.21
CA ALA A 6 -14.06 -4.81 32.60
C ALA A 6 -14.35 -5.58 31.30
N LEU A 7 -15.59 -6.03 31.10
CA LEU A 7 -15.99 -6.79 29.90
C LEU A 7 -16.36 -5.93 28.69
N ASN A 8 -16.56 -4.61 28.88
CA ASN A 8 -17.09 -3.73 27.84
C ASN A 8 -16.09 -2.72 27.26
N ALA A 9 -14.82 -2.77 27.67
CA ALA A 9 -13.74 -2.03 27.00
C ALA A 9 -13.31 -2.71 25.68
N LYS A 10 -14.27 -3.28 24.94
CA LYS A 10 -14.03 -3.69 23.55
C LYS A 10 -13.77 -2.42 22.77
N SER A 11 -12.52 -2.25 22.34
CA SER A 11 -12.11 -1.20 21.40
C SER A 11 -13.16 -1.06 20.31
N LYS A 12 -13.96 0.02 20.36
CA LYS A 12 -15.02 0.28 19.38
C LYS A 12 -14.38 0.40 18.00
N ARG A 13 -14.57 -0.63 17.16
CA ARG A 13 -14.08 -0.64 15.78
C ARG A 13 -14.77 0.46 14.99
N ILE A 14 -14.06 1.04 14.03
CA ILE A 14 -14.60 2.08 13.16
C ILE A 14 -15.16 1.39 11.92
N HIS A 15 -16.48 1.19 11.89
CA HIS A 15 -17.16 0.44 10.82
C HIS A 15 -16.88 1.00 9.41
N ALA A 16 -16.79 2.33 9.27
CA ALA A 16 -16.48 2.95 7.97
C ALA A 16 -15.12 2.50 7.40
N ILE A 17 -14.11 2.33 8.26
CA ILE A 17 -12.77 1.86 7.85
C ILE A 17 -12.83 0.39 7.41
N ASP A 18 -13.56 -0.44 8.17
CA ASP A 18 -13.69 -1.86 7.85
C ASP A 18 -14.46 -2.07 6.53
N ILE A 19 -15.53 -1.31 6.30
CA ILE A 19 -16.32 -1.34 5.05
C ILE A 19 -15.47 -0.90 3.86
N LEU A 20 -14.79 0.25 3.96
CA LEU A 20 -13.97 0.77 2.86
C LEU A 20 -12.83 -0.19 2.53
N ARG A 21 -12.17 -0.76 3.54
CA ARG A 21 -11.13 -1.78 3.32
C ARG A 21 -11.68 -3.00 2.60
N GLY A 22 -12.85 -3.49 3.02
CA GLY A 22 -13.50 -4.63 2.39
C GLY A 22 -13.81 -4.37 0.92
N LEU A 23 -14.38 -3.21 0.60
CA LEU A 23 -14.68 -2.80 -0.76
C LEU A 23 -13.41 -2.76 -1.63
N VAL A 24 -12.34 -2.14 -1.14
CA VAL A 24 -11.06 -2.04 -1.87
C VAL A 24 -10.47 -3.42 -2.13
N ILE A 25 -10.51 -4.34 -1.16
CA ILE A 25 -10.02 -5.71 -1.34
C ILE A 25 -10.83 -6.46 -2.40
N LEU A 26 -12.15 -6.31 -2.42
CA LEU A 26 -13.01 -6.94 -3.43
C LEU A 26 -12.71 -6.42 -4.84
N LEU A 27 -12.56 -5.10 -4.99
CA LEU A 27 -12.22 -4.48 -6.25
C LEU A 27 -10.84 -4.90 -6.76
N MET A 28 -9.83 -4.95 -5.88
CA MET A 28 -8.49 -5.48 -6.24
C MET A 28 -8.53 -6.95 -6.63
N LEU A 29 -9.35 -7.76 -5.94
CA LEU A 29 -9.51 -9.18 -6.30
C LEU A 29 -10.07 -9.33 -7.71
N VAL A 30 -11.09 -8.54 -8.07
CA VAL A 30 -11.67 -8.56 -9.42
C VAL A 30 -10.63 -8.15 -10.46
N ASP A 31 -9.86 -7.09 -10.21
CA ASP A 31 -8.79 -6.62 -11.11
C ASP A 31 -7.72 -7.70 -11.35
N HIS A 32 -7.18 -8.31 -10.29
CA HIS A 32 -6.18 -9.38 -10.42
C HIS A 32 -6.74 -10.66 -11.02
N THR A 33 -7.99 -11.02 -10.72
CA THR A 33 -8.67 -12.15 -11.35
C THR A 33 -8.76 -11.93 -12.85
N ARG A 34 -9.21 -10.73 -13.25
CA ARG A 34 -9.27 -10.32 -14.65
C ARG A 34 -7.88 -10.37 -15.31
N GLU A 35 -6.85 -9.84 -14.67
CA GLU A 35 -5.48 -9.87 -15.19
C GLU A 35 -4.97 -11.31 -15.39
N ARG A 36 -5.36 -12.25 -14.51
CA ARG A 36 -4.98 -13.65 -14.62
C ARG A 36 -5.71 -14.41 -15.72
N PHE A 37 -7.02 -14.19 -15.88
CA PHE A 37 -7.82 -14.87 -16.91
C PHE A 37 -7.65 -14.24 -18.30
N PHE A 38 -7.50 -12.91 -18.37
CA PHE A 38 -7.33 -12.15 -19.61
C PHE A 38 -5.87 -11.76 -19.86
N LEU A 39 -4.96 -12.70 -19.61
CA LEU A 39 -3.52 -12.56 -19.93
C LEU A 39 -3.25 -12.20 -21.40
N HIS A 40 -4.18 -12.50 -22.30
CA HIS A 40 -4.09 -12.21 -23.74
C HIS A 40 -4.50 -10.77 -24.10
N GLU A 41 -5.16 -10.05 -23.20
CA GLU A 41 -5.55 -8.64 -23.39
C GLU A 41 -4.82 -7.75 -22.38
N GLN A 42 -3.49 -7.71 -22.41
CA GLN A 42 -2.74 -6.86 -21.49
C GLN A 42 -2.92 -5.38 -21.81
N VAL A 43 -3.13 -4.59 -20.76
CA VAL A 43 -3.17 -3.12 -20.86
C VAL A 43 -1.75 -2.61 -20.72
N THR A 44 -1.27 -1.83 -21.70
CA THR A 44 0.08 -1.25 -21.67
C THR A 44 0.22 -0.20 -20.58
N ASP A 45 1.47 0.07 -20.19
CA ASP A 45 1.82 1.20 -19.33
C ASP A 45 2.85 2.10 -20.07
N PRO A 46 2.49 3.31 -20.50
CA PRO A 46 1.22 4.00 -20.28
C PRO A 46 0.05 3.38 -21.09
N MET A 47 -1.15 3.45 -20.51
CA MET A 47 -2.39 2.94 -21.12
C MET A 47 -2.77 3.79 -22.33
N GLN A 48 -2.88 3.16 -23.50
CA GLN A 48 -3.32 3.81 -24.74
C GLN A 48 -4.85 3.76 -24.83
N ILE A 49 -5.50 4.91 -24.66
CA ILE A 49 -6.96 5.02 -24.60
C ILE A 49 -7.61 4.55 -25.92
N ASP A 50 -7.00 4.90 -27.05
CA ASP A 50 -7.53 4.59 -28.38
C ASP A 50 -7.46 3.09 -28.73
N ALA A 51 -6.56 2.35 -28.08
CA ALA A 51 -6.34 0.93 -28.32
C ALA A 51 -6.96 0.03 -27.23
N THR A 52 -7.45 0.61 -26.13
CA THR A 52 -7.99 -0.14 -24.99
C THR A 52 -9.51 -0.16 -25.06
N SER A 53 -10.12 -1.35 -24.91
CA SER A 53 -11.57 -1.45 -24.87
C SER A 53 -12.16 -0.73 -23.64
N THR A 54 -13.36 -0.18 -23.79
CA THR A 54 -14.03 0.59 -22.72
C THR A 54 -14.19 -0.21 -21.43
N SER A 55 -14.45 -1.52 -21.53
CA SER A 55 -14.55 -2.41 -20.36
C SER A 55 -13.23 -2.53 -19.62
N LEU A 56 -12.11 -2.72 -20.33
CA LEU A 56 -10.78 -2.79 -19.73
C LEU A 56 -10.37 -1.48 -19.07
N PHE A 57 -10.68 -0.35 -19.70
CA PHE A 57 -10.43 0.98 -19.13
C PHE A 57 -11.06 1.12 -17.72
N PHE A 58 -12.35 0.78 -17.57
CA PHE A 58 -13.03 0.90 -16.27
C PHE A 58 -12.49 -0.07 -15.22
N THR A 59 -12.10 -1.28 -15.62
CA THR A 59 -11.44 -2.21 -14.69
C THR A 59 -10.10 -1.66 -14.21
N ARG A 60 -9.28 -1.11 -15.12
CA ARG A 60 -7.97 -0.55 -14.76
C ARG A 60 -8.10 0.72 -13.91
N LEU A 61 -9.10 1.56 -14.19
CA LEU A 61 -9.40 2.75 -13.39
C LEU A 61 -9.69 2.38 -11.92
N THR A 62 -10.31 1.23 -11.70
CA THR A 62 -10.59 0.72 -10.35
C THR A 62 -9.29 0.49 -9.57
N ALA A 63 -8.25 -0.08 -10.19
CA ALA A 63 -6.94 -0.28 -9.56
C ALA A 63 -6.27 1.04 -9.16
N HIS A 64 -6.37 2.08 -10.01
CA HIS A 64 -5.86 3.43 -9.71
C HIS A 64 -6.59 4.11 -8.54
N PHE A 65 -7.83 3.70 -8.23
CA PHE A 65 -8.56 4.15 -7.06
C PHE A 65 -8.22 3.32 -5.81
N CYS A 66 -8.11 1.99 -5.97
CA CYS A 66 -7.85 1.06 -4.88
C CYS A 66 -6.47 1.25 -4.24
N ALA A 67 -5.42 1.40 -5.05
CA ALA A 67 -4.05 1.50 -4.53
C ALA A 67 -3.84 2.71 -3.59
N PRO A 68 -4.25 3.95 -3.94
CA PRO A 68 -4.14 5.10 -3.03
C PRO A 68 -4.93 4.92 -1.74
N ILE A 69 -6.15 4.36 -1.81
CA ILE A 69 -6.98 4.15 -0.62
C ILE A 69 -6.38 3.08 0.28
N PHE A 70 -5.85 2.00 -0.29
CA PHE A 70 -5.20 0.95 0.49
C PHE A 70 -3.99 1.48 1.26
N VAL A 71 -3.16 2.31 0.62
CA VAL A 71 -2.02 2.99 1.26
C VAL A 71 -2.50 3.94 2.35
N PHE A 72 -3.53 4.77 2.07
CA PHE A 72 -4.12 5.69 3.04
C PHE A 72 -4.65 4.95 4.28
N LEU A 73 -5.42 3.88 4.09
CA LEU A 73 -5.94 3.05 5.18
C LEU A 73 -4.83 2.37 5.98
N THR A 74 -3.74 1.97 5.32
CA THR A 74 -2.56 1.43 5.99
C THR A 74 -1.94 2.48 6.92
N GLY A 75 -1.74 3.71 6.45
CA GLY A 75 -1.27 4.83 7.27
C GLY A 75 -2.21 5.18 8.42
N LEU A 76 -3.52 5.28 8.15
CA LEU A 76 -4.54 5.55 9.17
C LEU A 76 -4.56 4.45 10.25
N SER A 77 -4.43 3.18 9.86
CA SER A 77 -4.37 2.06 10.80
C SER A 77 -3.16 2.15 11.72
N ALA A 78 -2.00 2.60 11.20
CA ALA A 78 -0.80 2.81 11.99
C ALA A 78 -0.95 3.98 12.98
N TRP A 79 -1.59 5.07 12.55
CA TRP A 79 -1.87 6.21 13.43
C TRP A 79 -2.85 5.85 14.55
N LEU A 80 -3.95 5.16 14.23
CA LEU A 80 -4.92 4.67 15.22
C LEU A 80 -4.30 3.65 16.19
N TYR A 81 -3.34 2.85 15.72
CA TYR A 81 -2.58 1.94 16.58
C TYR A 81 -1.67 2.70 17.56
N ALA A 82 -1.06 3.79 17.12
CA ALA A 82 -0.23 4.65 17.97
C ALA A 82 -1.04 5.48 18.98
N HIS A 83 -2.25 5.93 18.61
CA HIS A 83 -3.12 6.82 19.39
C HIS A 83 -4.42 6.15 19.88
N PRO A 84 -4.35 5.12 20.76
CA PRO A 84 -5.54 4.49 21.30
C PRO A 84 -6.27 5.41 22.31
N ARG A 85 -7.60 5.53 22.18
CA ARG A 85 -8.46 6.41 22.99
C ARG A 85 -8.37 6.25 24.52
N GLN A 86 -7.92 5.10 25.02
CA GLN A 86 -7.95 4.74 26.44
C GLN A 86 -6.67 4.02 26.90
N LYS A 87 -5.57 4.09 26.13
CA LYS A 87 -4.31 3.42 26.45
C LYS A 87 -3.12 4.36 26.22
N PRO A 88 -1.98 4.15 26.90
CA PRO A 88 -0.76 4.89 26.62
C PRO A 88 -0.35 4.71 25.16
N GLN A 89 0.29 5.76 24.62
CA GLN A 89 0.85 5.78 23.27
C GLN A 89 1.70 4.53 23.02
N ARG A 90 1.42 3.83 21.91
CA ARG A 90 2.19 2.65 21.50
C ARG A 90 3.14 3.02 20.39
N SER A 91 4.33 2.45 20.41
CA SER A 91 5.26 2.61 19.29
C SER A 91 4.73 1.86 18.06
N ALA A 92 4.25 2.60 17.07
CA ALA A 92 3.85 2.03 15.78
C ALA A 92 5.05 1.51 14.96
N SER A 93 6.28 1.92 15.32
CA SER A 93 7.51 1.57 14.59
C SER A 93 7.73 0.05 14.50
N GLY A 94 7.67 -0.68 15.62
CA GLY A 94 7.87 -2.13 15.60
C GLY A 94 6.74 -2.90 14.90
N PHE A 95 5.53 -2.35 14.92
CA PHE A 95 4.38 -2.92 14.20
C PHE A 95 4.52 -2.75 12.68
N LEU A 96 4.87 -1.54 12.24
CA LEU A 96 5.10 -1.21 10.84
C LEU A 96 6.28 -1.99 10.25
N PHE A 97 7.40 -2.07 10.98
CA PHE A 97 8.60 -2.77 10.51
C PHE A 97 8.34 -4.26 10.28
N LYS A 98 7.74 -4.96 11.25
CA LYS A 98 7.44 -6.40 11.13
C LYS A 98 6.46 -6.68 9.99
N ARG A 99 5.44 -5.84 9.82
CA ARG A 99 4.47 -5.99 8.73
C ARG A 99 5.08 -5.65 7.37
N GLY A 100 5.88 -4.60 7.27
CA GLY A 100 6.54 -4.21 6.03
C GLY A 100 7.50 -5.29 5.54
N LEU A 101 8.32 -5.84 6.45
CA LEU A 101 9.20 -6.97 6.13
C LEU A 101 8.41 -8.20 5.70
N PHE A 102 7.31 -8.51 6.38
CA PHE A 102 6.43 -9.61 5.99
C PHE A 102 5.86 -9.43 4.57
N LEU A 103 5.42 -8.22 4.18
CA LEU A 103 4.91 -7.95 2.83
C LEU A 103 6.00 -8.10 1.77
N ILE A 104 7.22 -7.60 2.03
CA ILE A 104 8.35 -7.76 1.11
C ILE A 104 8.68 -9.25 0.91
N LEU A 105 8.74 -10.02 2.00
CA LEU A 105 9.01 -11.45 1.92
C LEU A 105 7.90 -12.19 1.15
N LEU A 106 6.63 -11.85 1.42
CA LEU A 106 5.50 -12.44 0.70
C LEU A 106 5.59 -12.18 -0.80
N GLU A 107 5.94 -10.96 -1.21
CA GLU A 107 6.07 -10.60 -2.62
C GLU A 107 7.19 -11.39 -3.31
N VAL A 108 8.38 -11.36 -2.73
CA VAL A 108 9.59 -11.96 -3.32
C VAL A 108 9.50 -13.49 -3.37
N THR A 109 8.74 -14.10 -2.46
CA THR A 109 8.58 -15.56 -2.39
C THR A 109 7.27 -16.02 -3.03
N LEU A 110 6.18 -15.93 -2.27
CA LEU A 110 4.90 -16.55 -2.62
C LEU A 110 4.24 -15.91 -3.83
N ILE A 111 4.23 -14.58 -3.93
CA ILE A 111 3.52 -13.88 -5.02
C ILE A 111 4.26 -14.06 -6.34
N ASN A 112 5.58 -13.81 -6.37
CA ASN A 112 6.39 -14.02 -7.57
C ASN A 112 6.27 -15.47 -8.08
N PHE A 113 6.35 -16.45 -7.17
CA PHE A 113 6.17 -17.85 -7.52
C PHE A 113 4.76 -18.16 -8.02
N SER A 114 3.72 -17.67 -7.33
CA SER A 114 2.33 -17.90 -7.70
C SER A 114 1.96 -17.33 -9.07
N TRP A 115 2.62 -16.24 -9.50
CA TRP A 115 2.34 -15.60 -10.77
C TRP A 115 3.11 -16.23 -11.93
N PHE A 116 4.42 -16.41 -11.78
CA PHE A 116 5.34 -16.76 -12.89
C PHE A 116 5.86 -18.19 -12.84
N GLY A 117 5.71 -18.92 -11.72
CA GLY A 117 6.16 -20.30 -11.56
C GLY A 117 7.69 -20.50 -11.62
N SER A 118 8.46 -19.43 -11.80
CA SER A 118 9.93 -19.43 -11.82
C SER A 118 10.46 -18.12 -11.25
N TYR A 119 11.70 -18.13 -10.76
CA TYR A 119 12.39 -16.95 -10.22
C TYR A 119 13.39 -16.34 -11.21
N GLN A 120 13.17 -16.50 -12.52
CA GLN A 120 14.06 -15.95 -13.55
C GLN A 120 14.02 -14.41 -13.59
N ALA A 121 12.86 -13.83 -13.31
CA ALA A 121 12.67 -12.40 -13.17
C ALA A 121 11.84 -12.12 -11.90
N LEU A 122 12.31 -11.18 -11.08
CA LEU A 122 11.58 -10.73 -9.89
C LEU A 122 10.76 -9.50 -10.24
N TYR A 123 9.45 -9.67 -10.30
CA TYR A 123 8.51 -8.56 -10.47
C TYR A 123 8.16 -7.99 -9.11
N LEU A 124 8.61 -6.76 -8.86
CA LEU A 124 8.38 -6.04 -7.61
C LEU A 124 7.17 -5.12 -7.77
N GLN A 125 5.98 -5.61 -7.40
CA GLN A 125 4.73 -4.87 -7.60
C GLN A 125 4.39 -3.99 -6.38
N VAL A 126 3.13 -3.53 -6.33
CA VAL A 126 2.62 -2.60 -5.31
C VAL A 126 2.84 -3.09 -3.88
N MET A 127 2.80 -4.39 -3.63
CA MET A 127 3.01 -4.99 -2.30
C MET A 127 4.43 -4.73 -1.78
N TRP A 128 5.43 -4.82 -2.65
CA TRP A 128 6.81 -4.48 -2.31
C TRP A 128 6.96 -3.00 -1.97
N ALA A 129 6.39 -2.12 -2.81
CA ALA A 129 6.46 -0.68 -2.59
C ALA A 129 5.79 -0.26 -1.28
N ILE A 130 4.66 -0.86 -0.92
CA ILE A 130 3.99 -0.66 0.37
C ILE A 130 4.85 -1.17 1.52
N GLY A 131 5.43 -2.36 1.40
CA GLY A 131 6.30 -2.93 2.41
C GLY A 131 7.52 -2.05 2.71
N LEU A 132 8.18 -1.54 1.67
CA LEU A 132 9.29 -0.60 1.78
C LEU A 132 8.84 0.72 2.44
N SER A 133 7.68 1.25 2.00
CA SER A 133 7.10 2.47 2.58
C SER A 133 6.78 2.32 4.06
N MET A 134 6.29 1.15 4.50
CA MET A 134 6.04 0.85 5.92
C MET A 134 7.34 0.80 6.74
N ILE A 135 8.42 0.25 6.19
CA ILE A 135 9.74 0.23 6.83
C ILE A 135 10.30 1.66 6.93
N ALA A 136 10.25 2.43 5.84
CA ALA A 136 10.66 3.83 5.84
C ALA A 136 9.86 4.63 6.89
N LEU A 137 8.54 4.47 6.92
CA LEU A 137 7.68 5.12 7.91
C LEU A 137 8.00 4.68 9.34
N ALA A 138 8.35 3.41 9.56
CA ALA A 138 8.75 2.91 10.88
C ALA A 138 10.00 3.62 11.42
N LEU A 139 10.91 4.06 10.55
CA LEU A 139 12.09 4.85 10.88
C LEU A 139 11.73 6.34 11.05
N LEU A 140 10.97 6.90 10.11
CA LEU A 140 10.57 8.31 10.08
C LEU A 140 9.68 8.70 11.26
N VAL A 141 8.81 7.80 11.76
CA VAL A 141 7.94 8.09 12.91
C VAL A 141 8.73 8.40 14.19
N LYS A 142 10.01 8.01 14.28
CA LYS A 142 10.89 8.37 15.41
C LYS A 142 11.49 9.77 15.30
N MET A 143 11.41 10.40 14.12
CA MET A 143 12.00 11.73 13.88
C MET A 143 11.06 12.88 14.30
N PRO A 144 11.61 14.05 14.64
CA PRO A 144 10.82 15.25 14.85
C PRO A 144 10.03 15.64 13.59
N ARG A 145 8.80 16.12 13.80
CA ARG A 145 7.82 16.46 12.75
C ARG A 145 8.36 17.46 11.71
N TYR A 146 9.24 18.35 12.14
CA TYR A 146 9.93 19.31 11.27
C TYR A 146 10.76 18.60 10.19
N LEU A 147 11.54 17.57 10.53
CA LEU A 147 12.36 16.85 9.55
C LEU A 147 11.50 16.14 8.52
N ILE A 148 10.34 15.60 8.92
CA ILE A 148 9.38 14.99 8.00
C ILE A 148 8.83 16.03 7.02
N GLY A 149 8.48 17.22 7.51
CA GLY A 149 8.01 18.33 6.67
C GLY A 149 9.07 18.81 5.67
N VAL A 150 10.31 18.98 6.14
CA VAL A 150 11.45 19.37 5.27
C VAL A 150 11.72 18.30 4.22
N LEU A 151 11.72 17.01 4.60
CA LEU A 151 11.91 15.91 3.66
C LEU A 151 10.80 15.89 2.59
N GLY A 152 9.55 16.10 2.99
CA GLY A 152 8.41 16.17 2.07
C GLY A 152 8.55 17.34 1.08
N LEU A 153 8.92 18.53 1.56
CA LEU A 153 9.19 19.68 0.69
C LEU A 153 10.36 19.41 -0.26
N LEU A 154 11.44 18.80 0.23
CA LEU A 154 12.60 18.43 -0.59
C LEU A 154 12.20 17.46 -1.69
N ILE A 155 11.37 16.45 -1.40
CA ILE A 155 10.86 15.52 -2.42
C ILE A 155 10.01 16.28 -3.46
N VAL A 156 9.09 17.15 -3.04
CA VAL A 156 8.21 17.90 -3.95
C VAL A 156 8.98 18.90 -4.80
N PHE A 157 9.91 19.66 -4.24
CA PHE A 157 10.69 20.63 -5.03
C PHE A 157 11.84 19.98 -5.80
N GLY A 158 12.36 18.86 -5.30
CA GLY A 158 13.46 18.11 -5.89
C GLY A 158 13.03 17.03 -6.88
N HIS A 159 11.74 16.73 -7.05
CA HIS A 159 11.30 15.61 -7.90
C HIS A 159 11.77 15.75 -9.36
N ASN A 160 11.87 16.99 -9.87
CA ASN A 160 12.34 17.27 -11.23
C ASN A 160 13.86 17.48 -11.33
N ALA A 161 14.60 17.43 -10.22
CA ALA A 161 16.03 17.64 -10.24
C ALA A 161 16.78 16.54 -11.02
N LEU A 162 16.19 15.35 -11.14
CA LEU A 162 16.74 14.24 -11.93
C LEU A 162 16.18 14.14 -13.36
N THR A 163 15.19 14.96 -13.73
CA THR A 163 14.65 15.03 -15.10
C THR A 163 15.71 15.24 -16.19
N PRO A 164 16.82 15.99 -15.99
CA PRO A 164 17.84 16.15 -17.02
C PRO A 164 18.75 14.93 -17.21
N ILE A 165 18.68 13.93 -16.33
CA ILE A 165 19.54 12.73 -16.39
C ILE A 165 18.83 11.68 -17.25
N SER A 166 19.14 11.65 -18.54
CA SER A 166 18.67 10.62 -19.46
C SER A 166 19.74 9.55 -19.67
N PHE A 167 19.44 8.30 -19.33
CA PHE A 167 20.25 7.16 -19.74
C PHE A 167 19.79 6.72 -21.12
N THR A 168 20.57 7.02 -22.16
CA THR A 168 20.38 6.40 -23.47
C THR A 168 20.82 4.94 -23.38
N PRO A 169 19.95 3.96 -23.69
CA PRO A 169 20.38 2.58 -23.80
C PRO A 169 21.33 2.45 -25.01
N GLU A 170 22.52 1.89 -24.80
CA GLU A 170 23.31 1.26 -25.88
C GLU A 170 22.67 -0.08 -26.27
#